data_AF-A0A7J2Y9T5-F1
#
_entry.id   AF-A0A7J2Y9T5-F1
#
_cell.length_a   1.000
_cell.length_b   1.000
_cell.length_c   1.000
_cell.angle_alpha   90.00
_cell.angle_beta   90.00
_cell.angle_gamma   90.00
#
_symmetry.space_group_name_H-M   'P 1'
#
loop_
_entity.id
_entity.type
_entity.pdbx_description
1 polymer ?
#
loop_
_entity_poly.entity_id
_entity_poly.type
_entity_poly.pdbx_seq_one_letter_code
_entity_poly.pdbx_strand_id
1 'polypeptide(L)'
;MIPPNVGPPKTIVVTHPGAEGKLREQLVYLVHLSAEEVARLKLVPGNRLIIRFRDDIVGEGQAILVERTTLERITKYDAIQAGFEDATVLQKHILATVLAGAKKPERTEFYKVLYRWL
;
A
#
# COMPACT_ATOMS: atom_id res chain seq x y z
N MET A 1 -11.38 1.88 17.96
CA MET A 1 -12.40 1.12 17.22
C MET A 1 -12.41 1.67 15.79
N ILE A 2 -12.03 0.88 14.79
CA ILE A 2 -12.09 1.32 13.40
C ILE A 2 -13.57 1.35 13.01
N PRO A 3 -14.14 2.49 12.58
CA PRO A 3 -15.57 2.56 12.27
C PRO A 3 -15.91 1.60 11.12
N PRO A 4 -17.02 0.86 11.20
CA PRO A 4 -17.46 -0.02 10.12
C PRO A 4 -17.78 0.83 8.90
N ASN A 5 -16.90 0.77 7.89
CA ASN A 5 -17.10 1.52 6.66
C ASN A 5 -17.99 0.68 5.73
N VAL A 6 -19.27 1.08 5.63
CA VAL A 6 -20.34 0.39 4.88
C VAL A 6 -20.29 0.68 3.36
N GLY A 7 -19.26 1.39 2.89
CA GLY A 7 -19.06 1.69 1.47
C GLY A 7 -18.63 0.45 0.66
N PRO A 8 -18.81 0.49 -0.68
CA PRO A 8 -18.34 -0.58 -1.55
C PRO A 8 -16.81 -0.79 -1.41
N PRO A 9 -16.32 -2.03 -1.58
CA PRO A 9 -14.89 -2.32 -1.49
C PRO A 9 -14.06 -1.44 -2.44
N LYS A 10 -12.89 -1.02 -1.98
CA LYS A 10 -11.92 -0.25 -2.77
C LYS A 10 -10.88 -1.21 -3.35
N THR A 11 -10.52 -1.04 -4.62
CA THR A 11 -9.51 -1.91 -5.23
C THR A 11 -8.12 -1.35 -5.01
N ILE A 12 -7.22 -2.18 -4.48
CA ILE A 12 -5.78 -1.94 -4.44
C ILE A 12 -5.12 -2.94 -5.38
N VAL A 13 -4.27 -2.44 -6.28
CA VAL A 13 -3.52 -3.27 -7.24
C VAL A 13 -2.05 -3.25 -6.84
N VAL A 14 -1.50 -4.44 -6.60
CA VAL A 14 -0.09 -4.66 -6.31
C VAL A 14 0.56 -5.29 -7.53
N THR A 15 1.69 -4.73 -7.98
CA THR A 15 2.29 -5.12 -9.27
C THR A 15 3.72 -5.65 -9.16
N HIS A 16 4.41 -5.46 -8.04
CA HIS A 16 5.80 -5.89 -7.90
C HIS A 16 5.92 -7.41 -7.71
N PRO A 17 6.78 -8.10 -8.46
CA PRO A 17 6.88 -9.56 -8.43
C PRO A 17 7.12 -10.18 -7.05
N GLY A 18 7.93 -9.52 -6.21
CA GLY A 18 8.23 -9.99 -4.85
C GLY A 18 7.03 -9.97 -3.88
N ALA A 19 5.89 -9.38 -4.29
CA ALA A 19 4.69 -9.33 -3.49
C ALA A 19 3.93 -10.66 -3.45
N GLU A 20 3.97 -11.44 -4.52
CA GLU A 20 2.97 -12.49 -4.77
C GLU A 20 2.89 -13.54 -3.65
N GLY A 21 4.04 -14.09 -3.25
CA GLY A 21 4.10 -15.06 -2.14
C GLY A 21 3.66 -14.43 -0.82
N LYS A 22 4.18 -13.23 -0.50
CA LYS A 22 3.89 -12.56 0.76
C LYS A 22 2.44 -12.07 0.89
N LEU A 23 1.82 -11.64 -0.21
CA LEU A 23 0.40 -11.30 -0.23
C LEU A 23 -0.45 -12.50 0.21
N ARG A 24 -0.11 -13.70 -0.26
CA ARG A 24 -0.89 -14.91 0.04
C ARG A 24 -0.60 -15.50 1.42
N GLU A 25 0.59 -15.27 1.97
CA GLU A 25 1.04 -15.88 3.24
C GLU A 25 0.87 -14.95 4.46
N GLN A 26 0.95 -13.63 4.29
CA GLN A 26 0.93 -12.70 5.42
C GLN A 26 -0.49 -12.28 5.79
N LEU A 27 -0.81 -12.32 7.08
CA LEU A 27 -2.11 -11.88 7.63
C LEU A 27 -2.33 -10.36 7.56
N VAL A 28 -1.23 -9.60 7.49
CA VAL A 28 -1.20 -8.14 7.43
C VAL A 28 -0.15 -7.73 6.39
N TYR A 29 -0.48 -6.78 5.52
CA TYR A 29 0.41 -6.34 4.44
C TYR A 29 0.41 -4.82 4.30
N LEU A 30 1.57 -4.28 3.91
CA LEU A 30 1.78 -2.84 3.72
C LEU A 30 1.90 -2.51 2.23
N VAL A 31 1.05 -1.61 1.74
CA VAL A 31 1.12 -1.09 0.37
C VAL A 31 1.33 0.42 0.39
N HIS A 32 2.03 0.93 -0.63
CA HIS A 32 2.28 2.36 -0.79
C HIS A 32 1.46 2.88 -1.96
N LEU A 33 0.79 4.01 -1.77
CA LEU A 33 -0.06 4.65 -2.78
C LEU A 33 0.30 6.13 -2.91
N SER A 34 0.15 6.67 -4.11
CA SER A 34 0.30 8.10 -4.34
C SER A 34 -0.83 8.89 -3.67
N ALA A 35 -0.61 10.18 -3.42
CA ALA A 35 -1.65 11.05 -2.89
C ALA A 35 -2.88 11.10 -3.81
N GLU A 36 -2.67 11.05 -5.12
CA GLU A 36 -3.74 11.03 -6.13
C GLU A 36 -4.59 9.77 -6.05
N GLU A 37 -3.97 8.60 -5.89
CA GLU A 37 -4.69 7.33 -5.75
C GLU A 37 -5.53 7.29 -4.48
N VAL A 38 -4.96 7.72 -3.34
CA VAL A 38 -5.70 7.79 -2.07
C VAL A 38 -6.89 8.75 -2.17
N ALA A 39 -6.68 9.92 -2.78
CA ALA A 39 -7.74 10.91 -2.99
C ALA A 39 -8.84 10.36 -3.91
N ARG A 40 -8.48 9.71 -5.01
CA ARG A 40 -9.41 9.09 -5.97
C ARG A 40 -10.26 8.00 -5.31
N LEU A 41 -9.63 7.14 -4.51
CA LEU A 41 -10.32 6.06 -3.81
C LEU A 41 -11.15 6.56 -2.61
N LYS A 42 -10.85 7.78 -2.11
CA LYS A 42 -11.33 8.31 -0.83
C LYS A 42 -11.03 7.31 0.31
N LEU A 43 -9.80 6.80 0.31
CA LEU A 43 -9.40 5.70 1.18
C LEU A 43 -9.19 6.19 2.61
N VAL A 44 -9.84 5.53 3.56
CA VAL A 44 -9.75 5.78 5.00
C VAL A 44 -9.65 4.46 5.77
N PRO A 45 -9.13 4.46 7.01
CA PRO A 45 -9.19 3.28 7.88
C PRO A 45 -10.61 2.73 7.98
N GLY A 46 -10.74 1.41 7.91
CA GLY A 46 -12.00 0.67 7.95
C GLY A 46 -12.62 0.33 6.61
N ASN A 47 -12.15 0.94 5.50
CA ASN A 47 -12.59 0.54 4.17
C ASN A 47 -12.31 -0.94 3.91
N ARG A 48 -13.32 -1.65 3.38
CA ARG A 48 -13.12 -2.95 2.73
C ARG A 48 -12.29 -2.76 1.47
N LEU A 49 -11.41 -3.71 1.20
CA LEU A 49 -10.47 -3.70 0.09
C LEU A 49 -10.64 -4.95 -0.75
N ILE A 50 -10.58 -4.83 -2.06
CA ILE A 50 -10.29 -5.93 -2.98
C ILE A 50 -8.81 -5.82 -3.34
N ILE A 51 -8.05 -6.85 -3.01
CA ILE A 51 -6.61 -6.89 -3.30
C ILE A 51 -6.40 -7.65 -4.59
N ARG A 52 -5.79 -6.98 -5.57
CA ARG A 52 -5.37 -7.60 -6.82
C ARG A 52 -3.85 -7.68 -6.89
N PHE A 53 -3.36 -8.79 -7.40
CA PHE A 53 -1.99 -8.91 -7.86
C PHE A 53 -2.03 -8.88 -9.39
N ARG A 54 -1.58 -7.76 -9.97
CA ARG A 54 -1.80 -7.43 -11.38
C ARG A 54 -3.29 -7.55 -11.74
N ASP A 55 -3.66 -8.51 -12.57
CA ASP A 55 -5.03 -8.72 -13.02
C ASP A 55 -5.82 -9.71 -12.15
N ASP A 56 -5.16 -10.47 -11.29
CA ASP A 56 -5.81 -11.52 -10.50
C ASP A 56 -6.30 -10.98 -9.17
N ILE A 57 -7.53 -11.33 -8.80
CA ILE A 57 -8.05 -11.06 -7.45
C ILE A 57 -7.42 -12.08 -6.49
N VAL A 58 -6.69 -11.57 -5.50
CA VAL A 58 -6.07 -12.39 -4.46
C VAL A 58 -7.03 -12.63 -3.31
N GLY A 59 -7.83 -11.61 -2.96
CA GLY A 59 -8.83 -11.73 -1.90
C GLY A 59 -9.36 -10.38 -1.42
N GLU A 60 -10.02 -10.41 -0.27
CA GLU A 60 -10.58 -9.21 0.37
C GLU A 60 -9.88 -8.89 1.69
N GLY A 61 -9.72 -7.60 1.96
CA GLY A 61 -9.10 -7.12 3.18
C GLY A 61 -9.82 -5.91 3.78
N GLN A 62 -9.25 -5.38 4.85
CA GLN A 62 -9.71 -4.16 5.49
C GLN A 62 -8.52 -3.26 5.78
N ALA A 63 -8.61 -1.99 5.36
CA ALA A 63 -7.62 -0.97 5.70
C ALA A 63 -7.61 -0.74 7.22
N ILE A 64 -6.45 -0.91 7.84
CA ILE A 64 -6.21 -0.66 9.27
C ILE A 64 -5.63 0.73 9.47
N LEU A 65 -4.65 1.10 8.65
CA LEU A 65 -3.93 2.35 8.72
C LEU A 65 -3.87 2.97 7.32
N VAL A 66 -4.07 4.28 7.25
CA VAL A 66 -3.82 5.10 6.06
C VAL A 66 -3.10 6.34 6.54
N GLU A 67 -1.79 6.40 6.33
CA GLU A 67 -0.91 7.41 6.92
C GLU A 67 -0.07 8.10 5.84
N ARG A 68 0.10 9.42 5.94
CA ARG A 68 1.02 10.18 5.09
C ARG A 68 2.48 9.92 5.50
N THR A 69 3.35 9.83 4.52
CA THR A 69 4.77 9.58 4.73
C THR A 69 5.64 10.23 3.64
N THR A 70 6.95 10.12 3.80
CA THR A 70 7.98 10.54 2.83
C THR A 70 9.04 9.45 2.70
N LEU A 71 9.92 9.56 1.69
CA LEU A 71 10.98 8.57 1.46
C LEU A 71 11.92 8.42 2.66
N GLU A 72 12.24 9.53 3.33
CA GLU A 72 13.08 9.56 4.54
C GLU A 72 12.48 8.80 5.73
N ARG A 73 11.15 8.60 5.74
CA ARG A 73 10.41 7.90 6.79
C ARG A 73 10.15 6.43 6.47
N ILE A 74 10.73 5.91 5.39
CA ILE A 74 10.69 4.47 5.08
C ILE A 74 11.69 3.74 5.96
N THR A 75 11.18 2.81 6.74
CA THR A 75 11.94 1.98 7.67
C THR A 75 12.20 0.60 7.08
N LYS A 76 13.13 -0.13 7.69
CA LYS A 76 13.33 -1.56 7.40
C LYS A 76 12.06 -2.39 7.65
N TYR A 77 11.26 -2.02 8.66
CA TYR A 77 10.03 -2.73 8.97
C TYR A 77 8.99 -2.56 7.85
N ASP A 78 8.87 -1.36 7.28
CA ASP A 78 8.00 -1.11 6.13
C ASP A 78 8.39 -2.00 4.95
N ALA A 79 9.68 -2.17 4.68
CA ALA A 79 10.16 -3.05 3.62
C ALA A 79 9.72 -4.51 3.84
N ILE A 80 9.90 -5.03 5.05
CA ILE A 80 9.52 -6.42 5.38
C ILE A 80 8.02 -6.64 5.17
N GLN A 81 7.19 -5.71 5.67
CA GLN A 81 5.72 -5.76 5.57
C GLN A 81 5.20 -5.53 4.15
N ALA A 82 5.91 -4.74 3.33
CA ALA A 82 5.60 -4.54 1.91
C ALA A 82 6.24 -5.59 1.00
N GLY A 83 6.93 -6.55 1.60
CA GLY A 83 7.49 -7.69 0.93
C GLY A 83 8.85 -7.53 0.26
N PHE A 84 9.55 -6.44 0.52
CA PHE A 84 10.90 -6.18 0.05
C PHE A 84 11.97 -6.75 0.99
N GLU A 85 13.19 -6.89 0.47
CA GLU A 85 14.36 -7.34 1.22
C GLU A 85 14.84 -6.28 2.22
N ASP A 86 14.91 -5.03 1.79
CA ASP A 86 15.32 -3.90 2.61
C ASP A 86 14.65 -2.58 2.19
N ALA A 87 14.88 -1.54 3.01
CA ALA A 87 14.33 -0.20 2.81
C ALA A 87 14.81 0.46 1.51
N THR A 88 16.04 0.18 1.07
CA THR A 88 16.63 0.74 -0.16
C THR A 88 15.90 0.21 -1.38
N VAL A 89 15.64 -1.10 -1.44
CA VAL A 89 14.89 -1.71 -2.55
C VAL A 89 13.46 -1.19 -2.58
N LEU A 90 12.81 -1.08 -1.41
CA LEU A 90 11.47 -0.49 -1.31
C LEU A 90 11.46 0.98 -1.79
N GLN A 91 12.41 1.81 -1.36
CA GLN A 91 12.48 3.21 -1.79
C GLN A 91 12.67 3.34 -3.30
N LYS A 92 13.53 2.51 -3.91
CA LYS A 92 13.70 2.47 -5.37
C LYS A 92 12.39 2.09 -6.08
N HIS A 93 11.65 1.14 -5.53
CA HIS A 93 10.34 0.78 -6.08
C HIS A 93 9.36 1.94 -6.00
N ILE A 94 9.21 2.58 -4.83
CA ILE A 94 8.34 3.75 -4.62
C ILE A 94 8.68 4.87 -5.61
N LEU A 95 9.97 5.15 -5.82
CA LEU A 95 10.44 6.14 -6.80
C LEU A 95 10.01 5.81 -8.23
N ALA A 96 10.08 4.54 -8.61
CA ALA A 96 9.75 4.08 -9.96
C ALA A 96 8.23 3.96 -10.23
N THR A 97 7.42 3.86 -9.18
CA THR A 97 5.96 3.61 -9.30
C THR A 97 5.14 4.71 -8.66
N VAL A 98 5.07 4.74 -7.33
CA VAL A 98 4.22 5.64 -6.52
C VAL A 98 4.54 7.10 -6.75
N LEU A 99 5.82 7.44 -6.92
CA LEU A 99 6.31 8.79 -7.14
C LEU A 99 6.77 9.02 -8.58
N ALA A 100 6.37 8.15 -9.51
CA ALA A 100 6.73 8.30 -10.91
C ALA A 100 6.21 9.65 -11.44
N GLY A 101 7.11 10.46 -12.01
CA GLY A 101 6.77 11.79 -12.52
C GLY A 101 6.75 12.91 -11.49
N ALA A 102 7.04 12.64 -10.21
CA ALA A 102 7.20 13.68 -9.20
C ALA A 102 8.43 14.56 -9.50
N LYS A 103 8.27 15.89 -9.45
CA LYS A 103 9.37 16.85 -9.71
C LYS A 103 10.47 16.83 -8.63
N LYS A 104 10.09 16.52 -7.39
CA LYS A 104 10.97 16.46 -6.19
C LYS A 104 10.55 15.27 -5.32
N PRO A 105 10.82 14.03 -5.77
CA PRO A 105 10.32 12.83 -5.11
C PRO A 105 10.76 12.72 -3.64
N GLU A 106 11.93 13.25 -3.29
CA GLU A 106 12.47 13.28 -1.92
C GLU A 106 11.62 14.09 -0.93
N ARG A 107 10.88 15.09 -1.42
CA ARG A 107 9.96 15.92 -0.60
C ARG A 107 8.49 15.62 -0.85
N THR A 108 8.18 14.68 -1.74
CA THR A 108 6.80 14.40 -2.12
C THR A 108 6.17 13.46 -1.10
N GLU A 109 5.03 13.88 -0.53
CA GLU A 109 4.26 13.02 0.36
C GLU A 109 3.51 11.93 -0.42
N PHE A 110 3.48 10.74 0.14
CA PHE A 110 2.67 9.61 -0.32
C PHE A 110 2.09 8.88 0.90
N TYR A 111 1.39 7.77 0.67
CA TYR A 111 0.65 7.09 1.72
C TYR A 111 1.13 5.67 1.96
N LYS A 112 1.23 5.31 3.24
CA LYS A 112 1.33 3.93 3.74
C LYS A 112 -0.07 3.44 4.04
N VAL A 113 -0.44 2.29 3.49
CA VAL A 113 -1.71 1.63 3.74
C VAL A 113 -1.43 0.25 4.30
N LEU A 114 -1.74 0.06 5.58
CA LEU A 114 -1.69 -1.24 6.22
C LEU A 114 -3.08 -1.86 6.13
N TYR A 115 -3.18 -3.12 5.70
CA TYR A 115 -4.43 -3.85 5.71
C TYR A 115 -4.26 -5.25 6.28
N ARG A 116 -5.37 -5.83 6.73
CA ARG A 116 -5.47 -7.26 7.09
C ARG A 116 -6.43 -7.97 6.15
N TRP A 117 -6.27 -9.27 5.97
CA TRP A 117 -7.26 -10.11 5.29
C TRP A 117 -8.56 -10.22 6.09
N LEU A 118 -9.67 -10.44 5.38
CA LEU A 118 -10.99 -10.74 5.92
C LEU A 118 -11.36 -12.22 5.70
#